data_AF-A0A7X9CSR9-F1
#
_entry.id   AF-A0A7X9CSR9-F1
#
_cell.length_a   1.000
_cell.length_b   1.000
_cell.length_c   1.000
_cell.angle_alpha   90.00
_cell.angle_beta   90.00
_cell.angle_gamma   90.00
#
_symmetry.space_group_name_H-M   'P 1'
#
loop_
_entity.id
_entity.type
_entity.pdbx_description
1 polymer ?
#
loop_
_entity_poly.entity_id
_entity_poly.type
_entity_poly.pdbx_seq_one_letter_code
_entity_poly.pdbx_strand_id
1 'polypeptide(L)'
;DIKEHYDVQTPFRTVALYNIFLFNKNAEDVFKTFNSIVEKAVKECEETYQNIIKNEGQSRKININIMTFKELKLTAIEEFGEAHVNLIIEQIINQISDERAQAIEIADQLMHMLKNLGPTVITFFAPPYYPAAHSSEDSFIDEIVETVSQKSLEQFDRTSKRQYFFNGISDLSYAKYRQDDDGFESYIEQTPNFNQSYFIPFHDIKEISAPVLNIGPIGKDAHQVTERIHTKSAFEEIPYLIEHVIKKHLLKY
;
A
#
# COMPACT_ATOMS: atom_id res chain seq x y z
N ASP A 1 -2.26 -20.18 -7.27
CA ASP A 1 -3.23 -21.14 -6.72
C ASP A 1 -3.18 -21.03 -5.20
N ILE A 2 -4.34 -21.14 -4.54
CA ILE A 2 -4.47 -21.03 -3.08
C ILE A 2 -4.75 -22.39 -2.41
N LYS A 3 -4.43 -23.53 -3.07
CA LYS A 3 -4.56 -24.82 -2.42
C LYS A 3 -3.52 -24.96 -1.32
N GLU A 4 -3.96 -25.46 -0.19
CA GLU A 4 -3.07 -25.83 0.92
C GLU A 4 -2.27 -27.11 0.61
N HIS A 5 -2.76 -27.94 -0.31
CA HIS A 5 -2.17 -29.23 -0.66
C HIS A 5 -2.08 -29.43 -2.17
N TYR A 6 -0.99 -30.07 -2.62
CA TYR A 6 -0.80 -30.41 -4.01
C TYR A 6 -1.72 -31.57 -4.42
N ASP A 7 -2.50 -31.37 -5.48
CA ASP A 7 -3.26 -32.41 -6.16
C ASP A 7 -3.23 -32.21 -7.68
N VAL A 8 -3.81 -33.17 -8.42
CA VAL A 8 -3.88 -33.14 -9.89
C VAL A 8 -5.06 -32.33 -10.44
N GLN A 9 -5.85 -31.69 -9.58
CA GLN A 9 -7.01 -30.91 -10.00
C GLN A 9 -6.61 -29.49 -10.41
N THR A 10 -7.34 -28.90 -11.35
CA THR A 10 -7.14 -27.50 -11.73
C THR A 10 -7.47 -26.58 -10.54
N PRO A 11 -6.64 -25.57 -10.24
CA PRO A 11 -6.97 -24.49 -9.32
C PRO A 11 -8.31 -23.85 -9.65
N PHE A 12 -9.22 -23.79 -8.68
CA PHE A 12 -10.44 -23.00 -8.84
C PHE A 12 -10.21 -21.51 -8.55
N ARG A 13 -9.11 -21.18 -7.85
CA ARG A 13 -8.86 -19.86 -7.30
C ARG A 13 -7.37 -19.53 -7.29
N THR A 14 -7.04 -18.28 -7.54
CA THR A 14 -5.67 -17.79 -7.50
C THR A 14 -5.65 -16.34 -7.02
N VAL A 15 -4.54 -15.97 -6.39
CA VAL A 15 -4.29 -14.63 -5.88
C VAL A 15 -2.94 -14.16 -6.40
N ALA A 16 -2.86 -12.90 -6.78
CA ALA A 16 -1.62 -12.24 -7.16
C ALA A 16 -1.52 -10.92 -6.37
N LEU A 17 -0.36 -10.68 -5.77
CA LEU A 17 -0.09 -9.48 -4.99
C LEU A 17 0.96 -8.64 -5.70
N TYR A 18 0.76 -7.32 -5.67
CA TYR A 18 1.64 -6.34 -6.30
C TYR A 18 2.01 -5.26 -5.29
N ASN A 19 3.31 -5.03 -5.10
CA ASN A 19 3.79 -3.89 -4.33
C ASN A 19 3.85 -2.67 -5.25
N ILE A 20 3.15 -1.60 -4.91
CA ILE A 20 3.04 -0.39 -5.73
C ILE A 20 3.53 0.81 -4.93
N PHE A 21 4.49 1.56 -5.48
CA PHE A 21 4.90 2.85 -4.94
C PHE A 21 3.93 3.94 -5.37
N LEU A 22 3.36 4.65 -4.39
CA LEU A 22 2.36 5.69 -4.62
C LEU A 22 2.98 7.00 -5.15
N PHE A 23 4.16 7.38 -4.61
CA PHE A 23 4.83 8.65 -4.89
C PHE A 23 3.86 9.85 -4.76
N ASN A 24 3.50 10.50 -5.87
CA ASN A 24 2.61 11.67 -5.86
C ASN A 24 1.13 11.32 -5.99
N LYS A 25 0.79 10.02 -6.12
CA LYS A 25 -0.59 9.54 -6.23
C LYS A 25 -1.14 9.16 -4.86
N ASN A 26 -2.46 9.27 -4.68
CA ASN A 26 -3.13 8.70 -3.52
C ASN A 26 -3.59 7.26 -3.77
N ALA A 27 -4.20 6.62 -2.77
CA ALA A 27 -4.67 5.23 -2.90
C ALA A 27 -5.77 5.10 -3.96
N GLU A 28 -6.69 6.06 -4.06
CA GLU A 28 -7.77 6.05 -5.06
C GLU A 28 -7.24 6.11 -6.50
N ASP A 29 -6.28 7.00 -6.79
CA ASP A 29 -5.64 7.15 -8.09
C ASP A 29 -4.95 5.87 -8.55
N VAL A 30 -4.22 5.23 -7.62
CA VAL A 30 -3.54 3.96 -7.88
C VAL A 30 -4.54 2.85 -8.08
N PHE A 31 -5.60 2.79 -7.26
CA PHE A 31 -6.63 1.76 -7.39
C PHE A 31 -7.41 1.89 -8.71
N LYS A 32 -7.77 3.11 -9.14
CA LYS A 32 -8.35 3.38 -10.46
C LYS A 32 -7.42 2.93 -11.59
N THR A 33 -6.13 3.28 -11.50
CA THR A 33 -5.14 2.85 -12.50
C THR A 33 -5.03 1.32 -12.54
N PHE A 34 -4.98 0.68 -11.37
CA PHE A 34 -4.90 -0.77 -11.24
C PHE A 34 -6.11 -1.47 -11.85
N ASN A 35 -7.32 -1.01 -11.52
CA ASN A 35 -8.56 -1.58 -12.07
C ASN A 35 -8.65 -1.43 -13.59
N SER A 36 -8.23 -0.30 -14.17
CA SER A 36 -8.18 -0.14 -15.63
C SER A 36 -7.22 -1.13 -16.31
N ILE A 37 -6.09 -1.46 -15.65
CA ILE A 37 -5.16 -2.48 -16.13
C ILE A 37 -5.78 -3.88 -16.02
N VAL A 38 -6.46 -4.18 -14.91
CA VAL A 38 -7.17 -5.45 -14.70
C VAL A 38 -8.26 -5.63 -15.75
N GLU A 39 -9.08 -4.61 -16.02
CA GLU A 39 -10.09 -4.63 -17.07
C GLU A 39 -9.51 -4.98 -18.44
N LYS A 40 -8.39 -4.34 -18.80
CA LYS A 40 -7.69 -4.64 -20.05
C LYS A 40 -7.19 -6.09 -20.08
N ALA A 41 -6.56 -6.57 -19.01
CA ALA A 41 -6.03 -7.93 -18.94
C ALA A 41 -7.13 -8.99 -18.98
N VAL A 42 -8.26 -8.74 -18.30
CA VAL A 42 -9.44 -9.61 -18.32
C VAL A 42 -10.02 -9.67 -19.73
N LYS A 43 -10.16 -8.53 -20.41
CA LYS A 43 -10.65 -8.49 -21.80
C LYS A 43 -9.75 -9.29 -22.75
N GLU A 44 -8.43 -9.14 -22.63
CA GLU A 44 -7.46 -9.92 -23.43
C GLU A 44 -7.57 -11.44 -23.13
N CYS A 45 -7.80 -11.80 -21.86
CA CYS A 45 -8.04 -13.18 -21.44
C CYS A 45 -9.34 -13.73 -22.05
N GLU A 46 -10.44 -12.98 -21.98
CA GLU A 46 -11.71 -13.35 -22.60
C GLU A 46 -11.55 -13.55 -24.12
N GLU A 47 -10.94 -12.60 -24.82
CA GLU A 47 -10.72 -12.70 -26.28
C GLU A 47 -9.90 -13.96 -26.63
N THR A 48 -8.85 -14.25 -25.86
CA THR A 48 -8.01 -15.44 -26.03
C THR A 48 -8.83 -16.71 -25.85
N TYR A 49 -9.59 -16.81 -24.75
CA TYR A 49 -10.40 -17.97 -24.46
C TYR A 49 -11.54 -18.18 -25.45
N GLN A 50 -12.18 -17.09 -25.90
CA GLN A 50 -13.24 -17.14 -26.91
C GLN A 50 -12.72 -17.69 -28.24
N ASN A 51 -11.49 -17.32 -28.64
CA ASN A 51 -10.85 -17.89 -29.82
C ASN A 51 -10.59 -19.40 -29.67
N ILE A 52 -10.16 -19.85 -28.50
CA ILE A 52 -9.97 -21.28 -28.22
C ILE A 52 -11.31 -22.03 -28.32
N ILE A 53 -12.36 -21.56 -27.66
CA ILE A 53 -13.71 -22.15 -27.71
C ILE A 53 -14.22 -22.26 -29.15
N LYS A 54 -14.04 -21.20 -29.94
CA LYS A 54 -14.44 -21.18 -31.34
C LYS A 54 -13.67 -22.21 -32.18
N ASN A 55 -12.37 -22.35 -31.95
CA ASN A 55 -11.53 -23.34 -32.65
C ASN A 55 -11.90 -24.79 -32.28
N GLU A 56 -12.42 -25.02 -31.07
CA GLU A 56 -12.97 -26.31 -30.64
C GLU A 56 -14.40 -26.57 -31.14
N GLY A 57 -14.98 -25.66 -31.95
CA GLY A 57 -16.32 -25.81 -32.51
C GLY A 57 -17.45 -25.57 -31.51
N GLN A 58 -17.15 -24.97 -30.36
CA GLN A 58 -18.14 -24.58 -29.36
C GLN A 58 -18.59 -23.12 -29.54
N SER A 59 -19.76 -22.78 -28.99
CA SER A 59 -20.38 -21.44 -29.10
C SER A 59 -20.65 -20.77 -27.74
N ARG A 60 -20.02 -21.25 -26.68
CA ARG A 60 -20.23 -20.72 -25.33
C ARG A 60 -19.54 -19.37 -25.17
N LYS A 61 -20.30 -18.34 -24.79
CA LYS A 61 -19.73 -17.06 -24.40
C LYS A 61 -19.13 -17.15 -23.00
N ILE A 62 -17.86 -16.80 -22.85
CA ILE A 62 -17.22 -16.48 -21.58
C ILE A 62 -17.48 -15.00 -21.26
N ASN A 63 -17.83 -14.77 -20.00
CA ASN A 63 -17.89 -13.46 -19.37
C ASN A 63 -17.20 -13.60 -18.01
N ILE A 64 -16.15 -12.83 -17.78
CA ILE A 64 -15.41 -12.76 -16.53
C ILE A 64 -15.80 -11.43 -15.89
N ASN A 65 -16.42 -11.51 -14.71
CA ASN A 65 -16.80 -10.32 -13.96
C ASN A 65 -15.57 -9.70 -13.28
N ILE A 66 -15.63 -8.40 -13.06
CA ILE A 66 -14.64 -7.67 -12.27
C ILE A 66 -15.42 -6.95 -11.19
N MET A 67 -15.00 -7.13 -9.94
CA MET A 67 -15.58 -6.45 -8.80
C MET A 67 -14.46 -5.94 -7.89
N THR A 68 -14.66 -4.77 -7.33
CA THR A 68 -13.89 -4.30 -6.19
C THR A 68 -14.35 -5.00 -4.92
N PHE A 69 -13.53 -5.03 -3.87
CA PHE A 69 -13.94 -5.60 -2.59
C PHE A 69 -15.18 -4.90 -2.02
N LYS A 70 -15.27 -3.57 -2.15
CA LYS A 70 -16.46 -2.80 -1.74
C LYS A 70 -17.73 -3.37 -2.38
N GLU A 71 -17.71 -3.60 -3.69
CA GLU A 71 -18.85 -4.16 -4.43
C GLU A 71 -19.16 -5.59 -3.96
N LEU A 72 -18.13 -6.44 -3.81
CA LEU A 72 -18.29 -7.80 -3.31
C LEU A 72 -18.97 -7.83 -1.93
N LYS A 73 -18.48 -6.98 -1.01
CA LYS A 73 -19.02 -6.86 0.35
C LYS A 73 -20.47 -6.38 0.32
N LEU A 74 -20.79 -5.36 -0.48
CA LEU A 74 -22.16 -4.86 -0.62
C LEU A 74 -23.10 -5.93 -1.19
N THR A 75 -22.69 -6.65 -2.23
CA THR A 75 -23.49 -7.76 -2.79
C THR A 75 -23.72 -8.88 -1.76
N ALA A 76 -22.69 -9.24 -0.99
CA ALA A 76 -22.84 -10.24 0.07
C ALA A 76 -23.80 -9.76 1.19
N ILE A 77 -23.74 -8.48 1.56
CA ILE A 77 -24.63 -7.87 2.56
C ILE A 77 -26.08 -7.85 2.05
N GLU A 78 -26.30 -7.53 0.78
CA GLU A 78 -27.63 -7.53 0.16
C GLU A 78 -28.25 -8.93 0.15
N GLU A 79 -27.47 -9.98 -0.12
CA GLU A 79 -27.98 -11.36 -0.22
C GLU A 79 -28.12 -12.06 1.15
N PHE A 80 -27.18 -11.83 2.08
CA PHE A 80 -27.10 -12.60 3.33
C PHE A 80 -27.27 -11.76 4.61
N GLY A 81 -27.31 -10.44 4.50
CA GLY A 81 -27.44 -9.52 5.62
C GLY A 81 -26.10 -9.17 6.29
N GLU A 82 -25.99 -7.93 6.75
CA GLU A 82 -24.75 -7.36 7.31
C GLU A 82 -24.21 -8.14 8.52
N ALA A 83 -25.09 -8.53 9.45
CA ALA A 83 -24.68 -9.28 10.64
C ALA A 83 -24.02 -10.62 10.30
N HIS A 84 -24.48 -11.30 9.25
CA HIS A 84 -23.90 -12.58 8.82
C HIS A 84 -22.53 -12.38 8.17
N VAL A 85 -22.41 -11.39 7.28
CA VAL A 85 -21.14 -11.02 6.64
C VAL A 85 -20.08 -10.63 7.68
N ASN A 86 -20.45 -9.80 8.66
CA ASN A 86 -19.51 -9.37 9.71
C ASN A 86 -19.06 -10.54 10.59
N LEU A 87 -19.96 -11.48 10.92
CA LEU A 87 -19.60 -12.69 11.69
C LEU A 87 -18.57 -13.55 10.97
N ILE A 88 -18.68 -13.70 9.64
CA ILE A 88 -17.70 -14.45 8.85
C ILE A 88 -16.35 -13.76 8.86
N ILE A 89 -16.34 -12.44 8.67
CA ILE A 89 -15.10 -11.64 8.73
C ILE A 89 -14.43 -11.79 10.10
N GLU A 90 -15.20 -11.68 11.19
CA GLU A 90 -14.70 -11.87 12.55
C GLU A 90 -14.14 -13.28 12.78
N GLN A 91 -14.80 -14.32 12.26
CA GLN A 91 -14.29 -15.69 12.36
C GLN A 91 -12.93 -15.85 11.68
N ILE A 92 -12.78 -15.30 10.48
CA ILE A 92 -11.52 -15.37 9.71
C ILE A 92 -10.41 -14.61 10.45
N ILE A 93 -10.71 -13.41 10.94
CA ILE A 93 -9.76 -12.58 11.71
C ILE A 93 -9.26 -13.32 12.97
N ASN A 94 -10.14 -14.04 13.66
CA ASN A 94 -9.77 -14.81 14.85
C ASN A 94 -8.95 -16.07 14.56
N GLN A 95 -8.97 -16.58 13.32
CA GLN A 95 -8.29 -17.82 12.94
C GLN A 95 -6.93 -17.57 12.27
N ILE A 96 -6.79 -16.45 11.57
CA ILE A 96 -5.58 -16.13 10.79
C ILE A 96 -4.85 -14.98 11.46
N SER A 97 -3.55 -15.13 11.73
CA SER A 97 -2.75 -14.08 12.37
C SER A 97 -2.19 -13.04 11.39
N ASP A 98 -1.89 -13.44 10.16
CA ASP A 98 -1.33 -12.56 9.12
C ASP A 98 -2.45 -11.71 8.50
N GLU A 99 -2.41 -10.39 8.70
CA GLU A 99 -3.45 -9.45 8.24
C GLU A 99 -3.67 -9.47 6.72
N ARG A 100 -2.60 -9.71 5.97
CA ARG A 100 -2.67 -9.86 4.51
C ARG A 100 -3.38 -11.16 4.13
N ALA A 101 -3.10 -12.27 4.79
CA ALA A 101 -3.80 -13.53 4.60
C ALA A 101 -5.27 -13.43 5.03
N GLN A 102 -5.58 -12.69 6.10
CA GLN A 102 -6.97 -12.38 6.47
C GLN A 102 -7.70 -11.67 5.33
N ALA A 103 -7.09 -10.62 4.74
CA ALA A 103 -7.70 -9.89 3.64
C ALA A 103 -8.04 -10.79 2.44
N ILE A 104 -7.10 -11.67 2.08
CA ILE A 104 -7.28 -12.65 1.01
C ILE A 104 -8.42 -13.61 1.34
N GLU A 105 -8.41 -14.19 2.55
CA GLU A 105 -9.41 -15.18 2.96
C GLU A 105 -10.81 -14.57 3.07
N ILE A 106 -10.93 -13.33 3.56
CA ILE A 106 -12.20 -12.61 3.60
C ILE A 106 -12.77 -12.46 2.18
N ALA A 107 -11.96 -11.96 1.24
CA ALA A 107 -12.41 -11.81 -0.15
C ALA A 107 -12.80 -13.17 -0.76
N ASP A 108 -12.04 -14.23 -0.47
CA ASP A 108 -12.32 -15.57 -0.97
C ASP A 108 -13.63 -16.16 -0.40
N GLN A 109 -13.85 -16.06 0.91
CA GLN A 109 -15.05 -16.59 1.56
C GLN A 109 -16.30 -15.85 1.07
N LEU A 110 -16.26 -14.52 0.96
CA LEU A 110 -17.41 -13.76 0.44
C LEU A 110 -17.70 -14.11 -1.02
N MET A 111 -16.67 -14.30 -1.85
CA MET A 111 -16.84 -14.78 -3.22
C MET A 111 -17.44 -16.20 -3.26
N HIS A 112 -17.01 -17.09 -2.38
CA HIS A 112 -17.49 -18.48 -2.32
C HIS A 112 -18.98 -18.57 -1.92
N MET A 113 -19.43 -17.69 -1.03
CA MET A 113 -20.83 -17.63 -0.63
C MET A 113 -21.75 -17.22 -1.78
N LEU A 114 -21.28 -16.35 -2.66
CA LEU A 114 -22.02 -15.81 -3.80
C LEU A 114 -21.97 -16.76 -5.00
N LYS A 115 -22.78 -17.83 -4.94
CA LYS A 115 -22.78 -18.95 -5.92
C LYS A 115 -23.07 -18.54 -7.37
N ASN A 116 -23.65 -17.36 -7.60
CA ASN A 116 -24.10 -16.91 -8.91
C ASN A 116 -23.11 -15.98 -9.63
N LEU A 117 -21.93 -15.70 -9.04
CA LEU A 117 -20.95 -14.79 -9.64
C LEU A 117 -20.30 -15.34 -10.91
N GLY A 118 -20.20 -16.65 -11.09
CA GLY A 118 -19.40 -17.20 -12.19
C GLY A 118 -17.91 -16.79 -12.10
N PRO A 119 -17.14 -16.84 -13.20
CA PRO A 119 -15.74 -16.41 -13.20
C PRO A 119 -15.64 -14.93 -12.85
N THR A 120 -14.93 -14.61 -11.76
CA THR A 120 -14.86 -13.25 -11.23
C THR A 120 -13.44 -12.92 -10.77
N VAL A 121 -12.99 -11.71 -11.08
CA VAL A 121 -11.76 -11.11 -10.55
C VAL A 121 -12.16 -10.11 -9.48
N ILE A 122 -11.62 -10.28 -8.27
CA ILE A 122 -11.80 -9.35 -7.17
C ILE A 122 -10.54 -8.51 -7.01
N THR A 123 -10.69 -7.18 -6.96
CA THR A 123 -9.59 -6.24 -6.68
C THR A 123 -9.76 -5.61 -5.31
N PHE A 124 -8.67 -5.53 -4.56
CA PHE A 124 -8.66 -5.06 -3.17
C PHE A 124 -7.25 -4.64 -2.75
N PHE A 125 -7.17 -3.94 -1.63
CA PHE A 125 -5.91 -3.69 -0.94
C PHE A 125 -5.68 -4.75 0.14
N ALA A 126 -4.45 -5.23 0.24
CA ALA A 126 -4.02 -6.10 1.33
C ALA A 126 -3.03 -5.33 2.23
N PRO A 127 -3.17 -5.37 3.56
CA PRO A 127 -2.19 -4.78 4.48
C PRO A 127 -0.77 -5.35 4.30
N PRO A 128 0.28 -4.62 4.74
CA PRO A 128 0.26 -3.25 5.28
C PRO A 128 0.27 -2.17 4.19
N TYR A 129 -0.12 -0.95 4.57
CA TYR A 129 -0.12 0.26 3.73
C TYR A 129 0.73 1.36 4.34
N TYR A 130 1.56 1.97 3.50
CA TYR A 130 2.40 3.10 3.85
C TYR A 130 1.97 4.30 3.00
N PRO A 131 1.31 5.31 3.59
CA PRO A 131 0.95 6.51 2.87
C PRO A 131 2.19 7.18 2.25
N ALA A 132 2.01 7.77 1.07
CA ALA A 132 3.04 8.60 0.50
C ALA A 132 3.18 9.90 1.30
N ALA A 133 4.31 10.04 2.00
CA ALA A 133 4.66 11.24 2.74
C ALA A 133 5.89 11.91 2.11
N HIS A 134 5.74 13.17 1.70
CA HIS A 134 6.85 14.02 1.30
C HIS A 134 6.57 15.48 1.68
N SER A 135 7.64 16.24 1.90
CA SER A 135 7.58 17.67 2.23
C SER A 135 8.31 18.50 1.19
N SER A 136 8.15 18.15 -0.09
CA SER A 136 8.83 18.83 -1.21
C SER A 136 8.38 20.27 -1.41
N GLU A 137 7.17 20.60 -0.96
CA GLU A 137 6.52 21.90 -1.15
C GLU A 137 6.57 22.77 0.12
N ASP A 138 7.29 22.32 1.15
CA ASP A 138 7.36 22.99 2.44
C ASP A 138 8.62 23.86 2.53
N SER A 139 8.44 25.18 2.59
CA SER A 139 9.56 26.14 2.62
C SER A 139 10.43 26.02 3.87
N PHE A 140 9.86 25.60 5.01
CA PHE A 140 10.63 25.37 6.22
C PHE A 140 11.58 24.17 6.07
N ILE A 141 11.13 23.13 5.36
CA ILE A 141 12.02 22.01 4.99
C ILE A 141 13.11 22.46 4.02
N ASP A 142 12.83 23.37 3.08
CA ASP A 142 13.84 23.91 2.16
C ASP A 142 14.97 24.64 2.91
N GLU A 143 14.63 25.45 3.92
CA GLU A 143 15.61 26.14 4.78
C GLU A 143 16.48 25.18 5.60
N ILE A 144 15.90 24.07 6.08
CA ILE A 144 16.64 23.00 6.76
C ILE A 144 17.58 22.31 5.79
N VAL A 145 17.11 21.95 4.59
CA VAL A 145 17.93 21.30 3.54
C VAL A 145 19.11 22.19 3.14
N GLU A 146 18.91 23.49 2.98
CA GLU A 146 19.99 24.44 2.71
C GLU A 146 21.02 24.46 3.85
N THR A 147 20.56 24.49 5.09
CA THR A 147 21.44 24.48 6.27
C THR A 147 22.26 23.20 6.36
N VAL A 148 21.64 22.04 6.14
CA VAL A 148 22.34 20.74 6.10
C VAL A 148 23.37 20.72 4.98
N SER A 149 22.99 21.16 3.79
CA SER A 149 23.87 21.16 2.61
C SER A 149 25.08 22.07 2.81
N GLN A 150 24.86 23.28 3.32
CA GLN A 150 25.92 24.23 3.64
C GLN A 150 26.87 23.67 4.71
N LYS A 151 26.33 23.22 5.85
CA LYS A 151 27.16 22.75 6.98
C LYS A 151 27.92 21.47 6.66
N SER A 152 27.32 20.57 5.89
CA SER A 152 27.97 19.34 5.43
C SER A 152 29.16 19.64 4.52
N LEU A 153 29.01 20.60 3.62
CA LEU A 153 30.10 21.02 2.73
C LEU A 153 31.21 21.75 3.48
N GLU A 154 30.85 22.77 4.28
CA GLU A 154 31.82 23.61 5.01
C GLU A 154 32.67 22.81 6.02
N GLN A 155 32.03 21.92 6.79
CA GLN A 155 32.70 21.25 7.91
C GLN A 155 33.36 19.93 7.52
N PHE A 156 32.81 19.22 6.52
CA PHE A 156 33.21 17.85 6.22
C PHE A 156 33.58 17.61 4.76
N ASP A 157 33.51 18.64 3.89
CA ASP A 157 33.71 18.51 2.43
C ASP A 157 32.79 17.45 1.81
N ARG A 158 31.52 17.41 2.26
CA ARG A 158 30.51 16.44 1.78
C ARG A 158 29.31 17.13 1.17
N THR A 159 29.02 16.78 -0.09
CA THR A 159 27.79 17.19 -0.77
C THR A 159 26.60 16.32 -0.33
N SER A 160 25.65 16.92 0.38
CA SER A 160 24.34 16.30 0.65
C SER A 160 23.39 16.50 -0.54
N LYS A 161 22.57 15.49 -0.85
CA LYS A 161 21.52 15.60 -1.86
C LYS A 161 20.17 15.29 -1.23
N ARG A 162 19.19 16.16 -1.46
CA ARG A 162 17.80 15.91 -1.06
C ARG A 162 17.23 14.76 -1.88
N GLN A 163 16.60 13.81 -1.18
CA GLN A 163 15.74 12.79 -1.78
C GLN A 163 14.30 13.10 -1.36
N TYR A 164 13.37 13.11 -2.31
CA TYR A 164 11.97 13.47 -2.04
C TYR A 164 11.17 12.31 -1.46
N PHE A 165 11.52 11.08 -1.83
CA PHE A 165 10.94 9.86 -1.30
C PHE A 165 12.05 8.96 -0.81
N PHE A 166 11.87 8.43 0.41
CA PHE A 166 12.78 7.45 0.98
C PHE A 166 12.44 6.08 0.40
N ASN A 167 13.43 5.39 -0.16
CA ASN A 167 13.25 4.08 -0.81
C ASN A 167 13.24 2.89 0.18
N GLY A 168 13.14 3.18 1.49
CA GLY A 168 12.99 2.19 2.56
C GLY A 168 11.67 2.37 3.30
N ILE A 169 11.42 1.50 4.27
CA ILE A 169 10.25 1.61 5.15
C ILE A 169 10.55 2.64 6.24
N SER A 170 9.61 3.54 6.50
CA SER A 170 9.74 4.57 7.53
C SER A 170 8.38 4.93 8.12
N ASP A 171 8.30 5.00 9.43
CA ASP A 171 7.10 5.43 10.16
C ASP A 171 6.73 6.90 9.88
N LEU A 172 7.64 7.68 9.27
CA LEU A 172 7.34 9.03 8.79
C LEU A 172 6.18 9.06 7.78
N SER A 173 5.89 7.93 7.11
CA SER A 173 4.69 7.76 6.29
C SER A 173 3.39 8.00 7.06
N TYR A 174 3.40 7.90 8.40
CA TYR A 174 2.23 8.12 9.27
C TYR A 174 2.25 9.47 9.98
N ALA A 175 3.22 10.35 9.70
CA ALA A 175 3.31 11.67 10.33
C ALA A 175 2.85 12.82 9.41
N LYS A 176 2.64 12.53 8.12
CA LYS A 176 2.18 13.50 7.13
C LYS A 176 1.12 12.89 6.24
N TYR A 177 0.02 13.62 6.10
CA TYR A 177 -0.98 13.38 5.08
C TYR A 177 -1.30 14.70 4.36
N ARG A 178 -1.62 14.62 3.08
CA ARG A 178 -1.99 15.79 2.27
C ARG A 178 -3.38 16.29 2.67
N GLN A 179 -3.51 17.58 2.96
CA GLN A 179 -4.80 18.14 3.44
C GLN A 179 -5.89 18.10 2.36
N ASP A 180 -5.51 18.21 1.09
CA ASP A 180 -6.38 18.16 -0.08
C ASP A 180 -6.68 16.73 -0.57
N ASP A 181 -6.17 15.71 0.12
CA ASP A 181 -6.29 14.32 -0.26
C ASP A 181 -7.24 13.57 0.69
N ASP A 182 -8.28 12.97 0.14
CA ASP A 182 -9.19 12.03 0.81
C ASP A 182 -9.11 10.62 0.20
N GLY A 183 -8.08 10.35 -0.61
CA GLY A 183 -7.90 9.07 -1.29
C GLY A 183 -7.72 7.88 -0.33
N PHE A 184 -7.43 8.13 0.95
CA PHE A 184 -7.42 7.09 1.98
C PHE A 184 -8.80 6.45 2.19
N GLU A 185 -9.91 7.16 1.92
CA GLU A 185 -11.26 6.57 1.99
C GLU A 185 -11.39 5.39 1.04
N SER A 186 -10.85 5.52 -0.18
CA SER A 186 -10.80 4.41 -1.13
C SER A 186 -9.95 3.25 -0.60
N TYR A 187 -8.90 3.52 0.19
CA TYR A 187 -8.14 2.44 0.83
C TYR A 187 -8.97 1.72 1.90
N ILE A 188 -9.67 2.47 2.75
CA ILE A 188 -10.55 1.94 3.81
C ILE A 188 -11.62 1.02 3.21
N GLU A 189 -12.34 1.49 2.21
CA GLU A 189 -13.46 0.77 1.61
C GLU A 189 -13.03 -0.49 0.85
N GLN A 190 -11.79 -0.53 0.37
CA GLN A 190 -11.25 -1.61 -0.47
C GLN A 190 -10.31 -2.55 0.28
N THR A 191 -10.16 -2.38 1.59
CA THR A 191 -9.33 -3.24 2.46
C THR A 191 -10.24 -4.13 3.30
N PRO A 192 -10.21 -5.46 3.12
CA PRO A 192 -11.22 -6.35 3.71
C PRO A 192 -11.32 -6.38 5.23
N ASN A 193 -10.19 -6.23 5.93
CA ASN A 193 -10.06 -6.33 7.38
C ASN A 193 -9.81 -4.98 8.07
N PHE A 194 -10.04 -3.87 7.37
CA PHE A 194 -9.82 -2.53 7.91
C PHE A 194 -10.82 -2.20 9.03
N ASN A 195 -10.37 -1.44 10.04
CA ASN A 195 -11.11 -1.13 11.28
C ASN A 195 -11.49 -2.36 12.13
N GLN A 196 -10.87 -3.52 11.88
CA GLN A 196 -11.09 -4.73 12.68
C GLN A 196 -9.76 -5.26 13.21
N SER A 197 -8.97 -5.93 12.39
CA SER A 197 -7.62 -6.37 12.76
C SER A 197 -6.52 -5.43 12.29
N TYR A 198 -6.77 -4.68 11.21
CA TYR A 198 -5.83 -3.70 10.68
C TYR A 198 -6.43 -2.28 10.73
N PHE A 199 -5.62 -1.30 11.14
CA PHE A 199 -6.08 0.07 11.32
C PHE A 199 -4.97 1.09 11.07
N ILE A 200 -5.30 2.18 10.37
CA ILE A 200 -4.50 3.41 10.33
C ILE A 200 -5.44 4.58 10.66
N PRO A 201 -5.08 5.44 11.64
CA PRO A 201 -5.89 6.60 12.01
C PRO A 201 -5.73 7.74 11.00
N PHE A 202 -6.18 7.56 9.76
CA PHE A 202 -5.98 8.52 8.67
C PHE A 202 -6.49 9.93 9.00
N HIS A 203 -7.67 10.03 9.61
CA HIS A 203 -8.23 11.33 10.01
C HIS A 203 -7.36 12.03 11.06
N ASP A 204 -6.89 11.30 12.08
CA ASP A 204 -6.03 11.89 13.11
C ASP A 204 -4.69 12.33 12.51
N ILE A 205 -4.08 11.51 11.66
CA ILE A 205 -2.84 11.86 10.94
C ILE A 205 -3.04 13.11 10.08
N LYS A 206 -4.19 13.23 9.41
CA LYS A 206 -4.54 14.41 8.62
C LYS A 206 -4.72 15.64 9.51
N GLU A 207 -5.37 15.52 10.66
CA GLU A 207 -5.57 16.62 11.61
C GLU A 207 -4.25 17.16 12.19
N ILE A 208 -3.34 16.27 12.60
CA ILE A 208 -2.05 16.64 13.21
C ILE A 208 -0.88 16.69 12.23
N SER A 209 -1.17 16.62 10.92
CA SER A 209 -0.18 16.47 9.85
C SER A 209 0.97 17.48 9.97
N ALA A 210 2.20 16.97 9.97
CA ALA A 210 3.40 17.77 10.12
C ALA A 210 4.39 17.54 8.95
N PRO A 211 5.21 18.54 8.59
CA PRO A 211 6.28 18.31 7.63
C PRO A 211 7.30 17.32 8.18
N VAL A 212 7.63 16.33 7.37
CA VAL A 212 8.64 15.31 7.66
C VAL A 212 9.91 15.53 6.85
N LEU A 213 11.05 15.27 7.47
CA LEU A 213 12.37 15.21 6.84
C LEU A 213 13.22 14.17 7.56
N ASN A 214 13.87 13.29 6.80
CA ASN A 214 14.84 12.34 7.35
C ASN A 214 16.26 12.87 7.11
N ILE A 215 17.05 13.01 8.18
CA ILE A 215 18.48 13.35 8.14
C ILE A 215 19.23 12.18 8.76
N GLY A 216 19.81 11.32 7.91
CA GLY A 216 20.41 10.07 8.34
C GLY A 216 21.84 9.88 7.80
N PRO A 217 22.61 8.97 8.41
CA PRO A 217 23.97 8.69 7.99
C PRO A 217 24.01 7.97 6.65
N ILE A 218 25.22 7.89 6.08
CA ILE A 218 25.46 7.04 4.92
C ILE A 218 25.40 5.58 5.38
N GLY A 219 24.28 4.95 5.06
CA GLY A 219 24.03 3.52 5.24
C GLY A 219 23.94 2.79 3.91
N LYS A 220 24.09 1.48 3.97
CA LYS A 220 23.82 0.59 2.84
C LYS A 220 23.18 -0.70 3.33
N ASP A 221 22.28 -1.23 2.50
CA ASP A 221 21.58 -2.51 2.70
C ASP A 221 20.72 -2.53 3.99
N ALA A 222 19.98 -1.45 4.27
CA ALA A 222 19.06 -1.39 5.41
C ALA A 222 18.04 -2.55 5.38
N HIS A 223 17.82 -3.19 6.54
CA HIS A 223 16.98 -4.38 6.70
C HIS A 223 17.44 -5.60 5.90
N GLN A 224 18.73 -5.66 5.52
CA GLN A 224 19.34 -6.83 4.88
C GLN A 224 20.49 -7.37 5.71
N VAL A 225 20.88 -8.62 5.47
CA VAL A 225 21.98 -9.29 6.21
C VAL A 225 23.33 -8.58 6.07
N THR A 226 23.50 -7.73 5.05
CA THR A 226 24.71 -6.94 4.80
C THR A 226 24.60 -5.50 5.29
N GLU A 227 23.60 -5.18 6.11
CA GLU A 227 23.38 -3.84 6.65
C GLU A 227 24.64 -3.28 7.30
N ARG A 228 25.00 -2.05 6.92
CA ARG A 228 26.18 -1.35 7.44
C ARG A 228 26.02 0.16 7.34
N ILE A 229 26.71 0.86 8.23
CA ILE A 229 26.75 2.32 8.30
C ILE A 229 28.19 2.83 8.26
N HIS A 230 28.40 4.00 7.70
CA HIS A 230 29.68 4.69 7.73
C HIS A 230 29.88 5.36 9.10
N THR A 231 30.80 4.86 9.91
CA THR A 231 30.98 5.26 11.33
C THR A 231 31.18 6.76 11.51
N LYS A 232 32.09 7.38 10.76
CA LYS A 232 32.32 8.83 10.82
C LYS A 232 31.06 9.63 10.44
N SER A 233 30.27 9.13 9.47
CA SER A 233 29.02 9.79 9.09
C SER A 233 28.01 9.72 10.23
N ALA A 234 27.84 8.54 10.83
CA ALA A 234 26.86 8.29 11.88
C ALA A 234 27.19 8.95 13.23
N PHE A 235 28.46 8.96 13.63
CA PHE A 235 28.85 9.32 15.00
C PHE A 235 29.56 10.67 15.12
N GLU A 236 29.97 11.29 14.01
CA GLU A 236 30.61 12.61 14.02
C GLU A 236 29.82 13.63 13.18
N GLU A 237 29.53 13.29 11.92
CA GLU A 237 28.95 14.25 10.98
C GLU A 237 27.46 14.52 11.22
N ILE A 238 26.63 13.46 11.27
CA ILE A 238 25.18 13.60 11.48
C ILE A 238 24.84 14.26 12.82
N PRO A 239 25.47 13.91 13.96
CA PRO A 239 25.24 14.61 15.22
C PRO A 239 25.52 16.12 15.13
N TYR A 240 26.63 16.51 14.49
CA TYR A 240 26.95 17.92 14.24
C TYR A 240 25.86 18.60 13.39
N LEU A 241 25.41 17.96 12.30
CA LEU A 241 24.39 18.53 11.42
C LEU A 241 23.03 18.68 12.13
N ILE A 242 22.59 17.66 12.87
CA ILE A 242 21.33 17.70 13.63
C ILE A 242 21.37 18.79 14.69
N GLU A 243 22.47 18.95 15.43
CA GLU A 243 22.62 20.01 16.42
C GLU A 243 22.45 21.41 15.80
N HIS A 244 23.05 21.64 14.64
CA HIS A 244 22.94 22.91 13.93
C HIS A 244 21.52 23.17 13.39
N VAL A 245 20.84 22.13 12.90
CA VAL A 245 19.45 22.23 12.47
C VAL A 245 18.56 22.61 13.66
N ILE A 246 18.70 21.91 14.80
CA ILE A 246 17.92 22.20 16.01
C ILE A 246 18.15 23.63 16.48
N LYS A 247 19.42 24.06 16.62
CA LYS A 247 19.76 25.40 17.10
C LYS A 247 19.26 26.51 16.18
N LYS A 248 19.29 26.32 14.86
CA LYS A 248 18.90 27.36 13.90
C LYS A 248 17.38 27.43 13.69
N HIS A 249 16.72 26.28 13.64
CA HIS A 249 15.34 26.18 13.11
C HIS A 249 14.29 25.81 14.15
N LEU A 250 14.68 25.13 15.24
CA LEU A 250 13.72 24.60 16.22
C LEU A 250 13.82 25.27 17.59
N LEU A 251 14.97 25.84 17.93
CA LEU A 251 15.13 26.68 19.12
C LEU A 251 14.90 28.15 18.74
N LYS A 252 13.86 28.76 19.32
CA LYS A 252 13.73 30.22 19.32
C LYS A 252 14.78 30.80 20.26
N TYR A 253 15.71 31.59 19.73
CA TYR A 253 16.49 32.54 20.53
C TYR A 253 15.75 33.87 20.60
#